data_AF-A0A242U202-F1
#
_entry.id   AF-A0A242U202-F1
#
_cell.length_a   1.000
_cell.length_b   1.000
_cell.length_c   1.000
_cell.angle_alpha   90.00
_cell.angle_beta   90.00
_cell.angle_gamma   90.00
#
_symmetry.space_group_name_H-M   'P 1'
#
loop_
_entity.id
_entity.type
_entity.pdbx_description
1 polymer ?
#
loop_
_entity_poly.entity_id
_entity_poly.type
_entity_poly.pdbx_seq_one_letter_code
_entity_poly.pdbx_strand_id
1 'polypeptide(L)'
;MSINIKNNTSKSVIFQNTSQDFEGFTGQVISSSSIKEFDFSHSSVAIIGTNQDSVTHLEKICQQAKFVTVFQITPHFILPHSQMGTHKLITHPLIIKNRRLFNNRVKSILALRFLETQVNEPWLKRLLTPNTATTKKVFFKSDSYYTALQKPNCKLQTWPIVKITNTSVHSMDGIEQPVDIIIRAMP
;
A
#
# COMPACT_ATOMS: atom_id res chain seq x y z
N MET A 1 26.60 46.11 4.06
CA MET A 1 26.22 45.19 2.97
C MET A 1 25.77 43.89 3.59
N SER A 2 24.47 43.76 3.83
CA SER A 2 23.89 42.62 4.54
C SER A 2 23.69 41.49 3.54
N ILE A 3 24.47 40.42 3.66
CA ILE A 3 24.40 39.25 2.78
C ILE A 3 23.09 38.52 3.09
N ASN A 4 22.17 38.59 2.14
CA ASN A 4 20.84 37.99 2.21
C ASN A 4 20.97 36.49 1.96
N ILE A 5 20.97 35.69 3.03
CA ILE A 5 20.98 34.22 2.99
C ILE A 5 19.60 33.75 2.51
N LYS A 6 19.38 33.75 1.20
CA LYS A 6 18.19 33.19 0.58
C LYS A 6 18.20 31.66 0.74
N ASN A 7 17.29 31.15 1.58
CA ASN A 7 16.47 29.95 1.37
C ASN A 7 17.08 28.79 0.58
N ASN A 8 18.21 28.23 1.04
CA ASN A 8 18.51 26.83 0.78
C ASN A 8 17.99 26.02 1.96
N THR A 9 16.67 25.81 1.99
CA THR A 9 16.08 24.73 2.80
C THR A 9 16.76 23.46 2.38
N SER A 10 17.58 22.91 3.28
CA SER A 10 18.30 21.66 3.14
C SER A 10 17.34 20.57 2.65
N LYS A 11 17.37 20.27 1.34
CA LYS A 11 16.63 19.13 0.79
C LYS A 11 17.13 17.90 1.54
N SER A 12 16.28 17.28 2.35
CA SER A 12 16.68 16.10 3.10
C SER A 12 17.15 15.05 2.10
N VAL A 13 18.33 14.46 2.34
CA VAL A 13 18.88 13.37 1.50
C VAL A 13 17.96 12.14 1.48
N ILE A 14 17.04 12.07 2.45
CA ILE A 14 16.11 10.97 2.66
C ILE A 14 14.73 11.36 2.10
N PHE A 15 14.14 10.47 1.31
CA PHE A 15 12.77 10.58 0.81
C PHE A 15 11.76 10.56 1.97
N GLN A 16 10.90 11.56 2.05
CA GLN A 16 9.91 11.72 3.13
C GLN A 16 8.46 11.62 2.65
N ASN A 17 8.23 11.34 1.36
CA ASN A 17 6.92 11.33 0.73
C ASN A 17 6.19 12.68 0.87
N THR A 18 6.95 13.77 0.78
CA THR A 18 6.44 15.15 0.81
C THR A 18 6.26 15.68 -0.61
N SER A 19 5.45 16.73 -0.81
CA SER A 19 5.23 17.29 -2.15
C SER A 19 6.54 17.72 -2.84
N GLN A 20 7.55 18.15 -2.08
CA GLN A 20 8.88 18.53 -2.57
C GLN A 20 9.65 17.37 -3.21
N ASP A 21 9.37 16.14 -2.78
CA ASP A 21 10.00 14.93 -3.35
C ASP A 21 9.51 14.64 -4.77
N PHE A 22 8.37 15.22 -5.17
CA PHE A 22 7.72 14.99 -6.46
C PHE A 22 7.83 16.15 -7.45
N GLU A 23 8.36 17.31 -7.04
CA GLU A 23 8.41 18.53 -7.89
C GLU A 23 9.14 18.33 -9.24
N GLY A 24 10.06 17.37 -9.32
CA GLY A 24 10.81 17.06 -10.55
C GLY A 24 10.19 15.98 -11.44
N PHE A 25 9.11 15.33 -11.01
CA PHE A 25 8.48 14.23 -11.74
C PHE A 25 7.63 14.79 -12.89
N THR A 26 7.86 14.32 -14.12
CA THR A 26 7.14 14.79 -15.30
C THR A 26 5.80 14.09 -15.52
N GLY A 27 5.59 12.94 -14.86
CA GLY A 27 4.34 12.21 -14.91
C GLY A 27 3.26 12.79 -13.98
N GLN A 28 2.15 12.07 -13.86
CA GLN A 28 1.04 12.52 -13.03
C GLN A 28 1.16 11.99 -11.60
N VAL A 29 1.02 12.88 -10.62
CA VAL A 29 0.96 12.50 -9.20
C VAL A 29 -0.46 12.69 -8.71
N ILE A 30 -1.11 11.60 -8.30
CA ILE A 30 -2.48 11.61 -7.81
C ILE A 30 -2.55 11.16 -6.35
N SER A 31 -3.54 11.67 -5.62
CA SER A 31 -3.86 11.19 -4.28
C SER A 31 -4.64 9.88 -4.36
N SER A 32 -4.50 9.02 -3.35
CA SER A 32 -5.25 7.77 -3.26
C SER A 32 -6.78 7.94 -3.29
N SER A 33 -7.28 9.10 -2.83
CA SER A 33 -8.71 9.43 -2.84
C SER A 33 -9.28 9.53 -4.26
N SER A 34 -8.46 9.92 -5.23
CA SER A 34 -8.86 10.17 -6.61
C SER A 34 -8.72 8.94 -7.52
N ILE A 35 -8.29 7.80 -6.98
CA ILE A 35 -8.09 6.55 -7.76
C ILE A 35 -9.38 6.10 -8.46
N LYS A 36 -10.54 6.34 -7.86
CA LYS A 36 -11.83 5.85 -8.39
C LYS A 36 -12.16 6.41 -9.77
N GLU A 37 -11.82 7.67 -9.99
CA GLU A 37 -12.22 8.44 -11.18
C GLU A 37 -11.11 8.48 -12.24
N PHE A 38 -9.90 8.07 -11.88
CA PHE A 38 -8.75 8.12 -12.76
C PHE A 38 -8.67 6.90 -13.69
N ASP A 39 -8.20 7.11 -14.92
CA ASP A 39 -7.95 6.06 -15.90
C ASP A 39 -6.46 5.71 -15.95
N PHE A 40 -6.13 4.45 -15.66
CA PHE A 40 -4.75 3.95 -15.66
C PHE A 40 -4.37 3.21 -16.95
N SER A 41 -5.20 3.27 -17.98
CA SER A 41 -5.01 2.55 -19.23
C SER A 41 -3.60 2.71 -19.80
N HIS A 42 -2.95 1.58 -20.08
CA HIS A 42 -1.62 1.47 -20.69
C HIS A 42 -0.45 2.14 -19.94
N SER A 43 -0.68 2.66 -18.73
CA SER A 43 0.33 3.39 -17.97
C SER A 43 1.10 2.49 -17.01
N SER A 44 2.34 2.87 -16.69
CA SER A 44 3.12 2.28 -15.61
C SER A 44 2.85 3.03 -14.31
N VAL A 45 2.31 2.35 -13.30
CA VAL A 45 1.80 2.98 -12.08
C VAL A 45 2.65 2.60 -10.87
N ALA A 46 3.08 3.57 -10.08
CA ALA A 46 3.70 3.35 -8.77
C ALA A 46 2.75 3.76 -7.65
N ILE A 47 2.46 2.85 -6.73
CA ILE A 47 1.71 3.13 -5.51
C ILE A 47 2.73 3.31 -4.38
N ILE A 48 2.82 4.52 -3.82
CA ILE A 48 3.74 4.84 -2.73
C ILE A 48 2.96 4.83 -1.41
N GLY A 49 3.26 3.84 -0.58
CA GLY A 49 2.57 3.59 0.68
C GLY A 49 1.26 2.84 0.49
N THR A 50 0.66 2.42 1.60
CA THR A 50 -0.60 1.67 1.58
C THR A 50 -1.60 2.28 2.54
N ASN A 51 -2.79 2.55 2.03
CA ASN A 51 -3.95 2.94 2.82
C ASN A 51 -5.21 2.17 2.37
N GLN A 52 -6.35 2.44 3.01
CA GLN A 52 -7.60 1.72 2.72
C GLN A 52 -8.01 1.84 1.25
N ASP A 53 -7.90 3.04 0.64
CA ASP A 53 -8.29 3.26 -0.75
C ASP A 53 -7.38 2.51 -1.72
N SER A 54 -6.06 2.60 -1.52
CA SER A 54 -5.08 1.90 -2.36
C SER A 54 -5.28 0.38 -2.30
N VAL A 55 -5.53 -0.16 -1.11
CA VAL A 55 -5.78 -1.60 -0.89
C VAL A 55 -7.10 -2.07 -1.51
N THR A 56 -8.13 -1.22 -1.52
CA THR A 56 -9.44 -1.52 -2.11
C THR A 56 -9.38 -1.47 -3.64
N HIS A 57 -8.65 -0.51 -4.20
CA HIS A 57 -8.64 -0.24 -5.64
C HIS A 57 -7.47 -0.89 -6.40
N LEU A 58 -6.55 -1.57 -5.70
CA LEU A 58 -5.38 -2.21 -6.32
C LEU A 58 -5.76 -3.14 -7.48
N GLU A 59 -6.83 -3.93 -7.32
CA GLU A 59 -7.26 -4.85 -8.37
C GLU A 59 -7.70 -4.13 -9.64
N LYS A 60 -8.47 -3.05 -9.52
CA LYS A 60 -8.93 -2.21 -10.63
C LYS A 60 -7.72 -1.59 -11.35
N ILE A 61 -6.75 -1.07 -10.59
CA ILE A 61 -5.52 -0.50 -11.16
C ILE A 61 -4.77 -1.57 -11.95
N CYS A 62 -4.61 -2.78 -11.39
CA CYS A 62 -3.94 -3.88 -12.09
C CYS A 62 -4.72 -4.39 -13.31
N GLN A 63 -6.02 -4.12 -13.45
CA GLN A 63 -6.77 -4.49 -14.67
C GLN A 63 -6.55 -3.49 -15.81
N GLN A 64 -6.27 -2.23 -15.50
CA GLN A 64 -6.16 -1.14 -16.48
C GLN A 64 -4.69 -0.82 -16.82
N ALA A 65 -3.82 -0.85 -15.83
CA ALA A 65 -2.41 -0.48 -15.96
C ALA A 65 -1.59 -1.58 -16.66
N LYS A 66 -0.59 -1.13 -17.42
CA LYS A 66 0.39 -2.02 -18.06
C LYS A 66 1.25 -2.73 -17.00
N PHE A 67 1.71 -1.96 -16.01
CA PHE A 67 2.52 -2.46 -14.92
C PHE A 67 2.24 -1.67 -13.64
N VAL A 68 2.19 -2.34 -12.50
CA VAL A 68 1.92 -1.73 -11.19
C VAL A 68 3.04 -2.12 -10.23
N THR A 69 3.70 -1.13 -9.64
CA THR A 69 4.66 -1.36 -8.56
C THR A 69 4.10 -0.80 -7.25
N VAL A 70 3.94 -1.66 -6.25
CA VAL A 70 3.49 -1.27 -4.91
C VAL A 70 4.72 -1.13 -4.01
N PHE A 71 5.03 0.11 -3.62
CA PHE A 71 6.10 0.41 -2.68
C PHE A 71 5.56 0.36 -1.25
N GLN A 72 5.92 -0.70 -0.54
CA GLN A 72 5.44 -1.00 0.80
C GLN A 72 6.56 -1.52 1.68
N ILE A 73 7.07 -0.65 2.55
CA ILE A 73 8.12 -1.01 3.51
C ILE A 73 7.54 -1.84 4.66
N THR A 74 6.39 -1.42 5.19
CA THR A 74 5.74 -2.06 6.34
C THR A 74 4.40 -2.67 5.95
N PRO A 75 4.22 -4.00 6.04
CA PRO A 75 2.93 -4.62 5.81
C PRO A 75 1.91 -4.33 6.90
N HIS A 76 0.65 -4.23 6.48
CA HIS A 76 -0.51 -3.98 7.33
C HIS A 76 -1.43 -5.20 7.39
N PHE A 77 -2.26 -5.29 8.44
CA PHE A 77 -3.22 -6.37 8.55
C PHE A 77 -4.38 -6.14 7.58
N ILE A 78 -4.67 -7.11 6.71
CA ILE A 78 -5.81 -7.04 5.80
C ILE A 78 -6.84 -8.05 6.23
N LEU A 79 -8.07 -7.56 6.39
CA LEU A 79 -9.24 -8.35 6.72
C LEU A 79 -10.12 -8.49 5.47
N PRO A 80 -10.87 -9.61 5.36
CA PRO A 80 -11.90 -9.72 4.33
C PRO A 80 -12.93 -8.60 4.53
N HIS A 81 -13.32 -7.97 3.42
CA HIS A 81 -14.40 -7.00 3.38
C HIS A 81 -15.76 -7.71 3.39
N SER A 82 -15.88 -8.78 2.60
CA SER A 82 -17.07 -9.60 2.49
C SER A 82 -17.23 -10.55 3.67
N GLN A 83 -18.37 -10.48 4.36
CA GLN A 83 -18.72 -11.35 5.49
C GLN A 83 -19.39 -12.66 5.03
N MET A 84 -19.15 -13.10 3.80
CA MET A 84 -19.79 -14.28 3.20
C MET A 84 -19.23 -15.56 3.84
N GLY A 85 -19.69 -15.86 5.04
CA GLY A 85 -19.35 -17.07 5.80
C GLY A 85 -19.32 -16.85 7.32
N THR A 86 -18.94 -15.67 7.79
CA THR A 86 -18.80 -15.40 9.23
C THR A 86 -20.00 -14.67 9.84
N HIS A 87 -20.91 -14.10 9.05
CA HIS A 87 -22.07 -13.37 9.59
C HIS A 87 -22.90 -14.24 10.54
N LYS A 88 -23.16 -15.51 10.20
CA LYS A 88 -23.90 -16.45 11.07
C LYS A 88 -23.19 -16.77 12.39
N LEU A 89 -21.85 -16.81 12.39
CA LEU A 89 -21.07 -17.07 13.60
C LEU A 89 -20.93 -15.80 14.46
N ILE A 90 -20.76 -14.63 13.83
CA ILE A 90 -20.57 -13.35 14.52
C ILE A 90 -21.88 -12.85 15.14
N THR A 91 -23.03 -13.13 14.53
CA THR A 91 -24.35 -12.79 15.09
C THR A 91 -24.83 -13.74 16.17
N HIS A 92 -24.05 -14.77 16.53
CA HIS A 92 -24.42 -15.66 17.61
C HIS A 92 -24.57 -14.86 18.92
N PRO A 93 -25.65 -15.04 19.69
CA PRO A 93 -25.94 -14.23 20.88
C PRO A 93 -24.81 -14.26 21.93
N LEU A 94 -24.04 -15.35 21.99
CA LEU A 94 -22.86 -15.47 22.86
C LEU A 94 -21.65 -14.61 22.40
N ILE A 95 -21.51 -14.37 21.10
CA ILE A 95 -20.42 -13.54 20.54
C ILE A 95 -20.80 -12.06 20.57
N ILE A 96 -22.08 -11.74 20.34
CA ILE A 96 -22.64 -10.38 20.50
C ILE A 96 -22.46 -9.87 21.95
N LYS A 97 -22.76 -10.71 22.95
CA LYS A 97 -22.64 -10.34 24.37
C LYS A 97 -21.18 -10.09 24.77
N ASN A 98 -20.25 -10.72 24.07
CA ASN A 98 -18.81 -10.58 24.24
C ASN A 98 -18.13 -9.83 23.08
N ARG A 99 -18.72 -8.74 22.56
CA ARG A 99 -18.07 -7.90 21.53
C ARG A 99 -16.65 -7.42 21.92
N ARG A 100 -16.34 -7.41 23.23
CA ARG A 100 -14.99 -7.15 23.79
C ARG A 100 -13.95 -8.19 23.40
N LEU A 101 -14.34 -9.40 22.97
CA LEU A 101 -13.43 -10.45 22.51
C LEU A 101 -12.93 -10.22 21.08
N PHE A 102 -13.53 -9.31 20.30
CA PHE A 102 -12.96 -8.78 19.05
C PHE A 102 -11.79 -7.80 19.31
N ASN A 103 -10.89 -8.21 20.21
CA ASN A 103 -9.65 -7.54 20.51
C ASN A 103 -8.70 -7.63 19.31
N ASN A 104 -7.70 -6.74 19.29
CA ASN A 104 -6.67 -6.69 18.26
C ASN A 104 -5.95 -8.03 18.03
N ARG A 105 -5.92 -8.93 19.04
CA ARG A 105 -5.37 -10.29 18.90
C ARG A 105 -6.19 -11.18 17.95
N VAL A 106 -7.52 -11.22 18.13
CA VAL A 106 -8.40 -12.02 17.26
C VAL A 106 -8.37 -11.48 15.84
N LYS A 107 -8.40 -10.15 15.68
CA LYS A 107 -8.27 -9.51 14.36
C LYS A 107 -6.94 -9.84 13.68
N SER A 108 -5.82 -9.83 14.42
CA SER A 108 -4.53 -10.21 13.83
C SER A 108 -4.50 -11.68 13.40
N ILE A 109 -5.08 -12.59 14.18
CA ILE A 109 -5.14 -14.02 13.81
C ILE A 109 -5.99 -14.22 12.55
N LEU A 110 -7.15 -13.56 12.48
CA LEU A 110 -8.02 -13.62 11.30
C LEU A 110 -7.33 -13.07 10.04
N ALA A 111 -6.64 -11.95 10.16
CA ALA A 111 -5.89 -11.35 9.06
C ALA A 111 -4.73 -12.24 8.58
N LEU A 112 -3.99 -12.88 9.50
CA LEU A 112 -2.92 -13.82 9.15
C LEU A 112 -3.48 -15.06 8.45
N ARG A 113 -4.56 -15.64 8.98
CA ARG A 113 -5.22 -16.79 8.33
C ARG A 113 -5.73 -16.42 6.94
N PHE A 114 -6.27 -15.22 6.78
CA PHE A 114 -6.73 -14.71 5.49
C PHE A 114 -5.57 -14.57 4.49
N LEU A 115 -4.43 -14.00 4.91
CA LEU A 115 -3.21 -13.93 4.11
C LEU A 115 -2.73 -15.33 3.70
N GLU A 116 -2.63 -16.25 4.64
CA GLU A 116 -2.17 -17.63 4.39
C GLU A 116 -3.05 -18.38 3.41
N THR A 117 -4.36 -18.08 3.41
CA THR A 117 -5.36 -18.70 2.53
C THR A 117 -5.34 -18.12 1.12
N GLN A 118 -5.08 -16.82 0.96
CA GLN A 118 -5.12 -16.16 -0.36
C GLN A 118 -3.78 -16.17 -1.11
N VAL A 119 -2.66 -16.12 -0.39
CA VAL A 119 -1.33 -16.13 -1.00
C VAL A 119 -0.86 -17.57 -1.13
N ASN A 120 -0.34 -17.97 -2.29
CA ASN A 120 0.24 -19.30 -2.45
C ASN A 120 1.75 -19.29 -2.13
N GLU A 121 2.46 -18.31 -2.68
CA GLU A 121 3.92 -18.22 -2.62
C GLU A 121 4.48 -17.98 -1.21
N PRO A 122 5.34 -18.87 -0.67
CA PRO A 122 5.88 -18.74 0.69
C PRO A 122 6.69 -17.46 0.91
N TRP A 123 7.45 -17.02 -0.10
CA TRP A 123 8.25 -15.80 0.00
C TRP A 123 7.37 -14.55 0.10
N LEU A 124 6.34 -14.47 -0.74
CA LEU A 124 5.38 -13.37 -0.71
C LEU A 124 4.61 -13.32 0.62
N LYS A 125 4.26 -14.48 1.20
CA LYS A 125 3.68 -14.54 2.55
C LYS A 125 4.57 -13.87 3.59
N ARG A 126 5.87 -14.16 3.59
CA ARG A 126 6.82 -13.58 4.54
C ARG A 126 6.91 -12.06 4.40
N LEU A 127 6.98 -11.56 3.16
CA LEU A 127 7.03 -10.12 2.88
C LEU A 127 5.76 -9.39 3.33
N LEU A 128 4.61 -10.05 3.23
CA LEU A 128 3.32 -9.47 3.59
C LEU A 128 2.92 -9.72 5.04
N THR A 129 3.67 -10.53 5.80
CA THR A 129 3.34 -10.84 7.19
C THR A 129 3.63 -9.64 8.09
N PRO A 130 2.60 -8.99 8.66
CA PRO A 130 2.78 -7.85 9.55
C PRO A 130 3.34 -8.26 10.91
N ASN A 131 4.10 -7.36 11.54
CA ASN A 131 4.60 -7.56 12.89
C ASN A 131 3.43 -7.58 13.90
N THR A 132 3.19 -8.74 14.51
CA THR A 132 2.11 -8.95 15.47
C THR A 132 2.36 -8.35 16.86
N ALA A 133 3.62 -8.03 17.18
CA ALA A 133 4.02 -7.46 18.47
C ALA A 133 3.73 -5.95 18.56
N THR A 134 3.52 -5.27 17.43
CA THR A 134 3.28 -3.82 17.40
C THR A 134 1.98 -3.45 18.13
N THR A 135 2.06 -2.45 19.02
CA THR A 135 0.91 -1.96 19.80
C THR A 135 -0.14 -1.27 18.92
N LYS A 136 0.29 -0.40 18.01
CA LYS A 136 -0.58 0.30 17.05
C LYS A 136 -0.75 -0.56 15.79
N LYS A 137 -1.75 -1.43 15.79
CA LYS A 137 -2.10 -2.25 14.62
C LYS A 137 -3.08 -1.49 13.72
N VAL A 138 -2.74 -1.37 12.44
CA VAL A 138 -3.65 -0.83 11.42
C VAL A 138 -4.26 -2.00 10.65
N PHE A 139 -5.59 -1.95 10.51
CA PHE A 139 -6.36 -2.95 9.80
C PHE A 139 -7.03 -2.32 8.59
N PHE A 140 -6.76 -2.85 7.40
CA PHE A 140 -7.48 -2.52 6.18
C PHE A 140 -8.43 -3.65 5.81
N LYS A 141 -9.38 -3.35 4.92
CA LYS A 141 -10.38 -4.31 4.44
C LYS A 141 -10.33 -4.42 2.93
N SER A 142 -10.09 -5.61 2.40
CA SER A 142 -10.20 -5.89 0.97
C SER A 142 -10.24 -7.39 0.75
N ASP A 143 -11.08 -7.82 -0.20
CA ASP A 143 -11.18 -9.23 -0.57
C ASP A 143 -10.21 -9.61 -1.69
N SER A 144 -9.76 -8.65 -2.49
CA SER A 144 -9.00 -8.91 -3.72
C SER A 144 -7.56 -8.42 -3.70
N TYR A 145 -7.11 -7.78 -2.62
CA TYR A 145 -5.77 -7.21 -2.52
C TYR A 145 -4.65 -8.25 -2.75
N TYR A 146 -4.68 -9.39 -2.04
CA TYR A 146 -3.62 -10.39 -2.19
C TYR A 146 -3.66 -11.09 -3.54
N THR A 147 -4.85 -11.25 -4.11
CA THR A 147 -5.02 -11.73 -5.49
C THR A 147 -4.41 -10.74 -6.50
N ALA A 148 -4.61 -9.44 -6.29
CA ALA A 148 -4.06 -8.40 -7.15
C ALA A 148 -2.53 -8.33 -7.09
N LEU A 149 -1.91 -8.53 -5.92
CA LEU A 149 -0.46 -8.59 -5.78
C LEU A 149 0.19 -9.79 -6.49
N GLN A 150 -0.55 -10.87 -6.69
CA GLN A 150 -0.07 -12.08 -7.39
C GLN A 150 -0.24 -12.00 -8.91
N LYS A 151 -0.85 -10.93 -9.44
CA LYS A 151 -0.98 -10.75 -10.89
C LYS A 151 0.40 -10.55 -11.53
N PRO A 152 0.61 -11.03 -12.77
CA PRO A 152 1.92 -10.95 -13.44
C PRO A 152 2.37 -9.52 -13.76
N ASN A 153 1.45 -8.57 -13.82
CA ASN A 153 1.72 -7.15 -14.04
C ASN A 153 1.84 -6.34 -12.73
N CYS A 154 1.82 -6.99 -11.58
CA CYS A 154 1.94 -6.35 -10.27
C CYS A 154 3.22 -6.82 -9.57
N LYS A 155 4.00 -5.87 -9.05
CA LYS A 155 5.22 -6.14 -8.30
C LYS A 155 5.17 -5.44 -6.95
N LEU A 156 5.43 -6.20 -5.88
CA LEU A 156 5.63 -5.68 -4.55
C LEU A 156 7.11 -5.30 -4.35
N GLN A 157 7.38 -4.04 -4.01
CA GLN A 157 8.71 -3.54 -3.68
C GLN A 157 8.75 -3.13 -2.21
N THR A 158 9.57 -3.82 -1.42
CA THR A 158 9.68 -3.58 0.04
C THR A 158 10.83 -2.65 0.42
N TRP A 159 11.71 -2.35 -0.52
CA TRP A 159 12.83 -1.44 -0.31
C TRP A 159 12.36 0.03 -0.25
N PRO A 160 12.99 0.86 0.60
CA PRO A 160 12.70 2.28 0.65
C PRO A 160 13.07 2.98 -0.66
N ILE A 161 12.31 4.02 -0.98
CA ILE A 161 12.59 4.90 -2.11
C ILE A 161 13.71 5.87 -1.70
N VAL A 162 14.70 6.02 -2.57
CA VAL A 162 15.83 6.94 -2.35
C VAL A 162 15.54 8.30 -2.96
N LYS A 163 15.12 8.30 -4.23
CA LYS A 163 14.79 9.51 -4.99
C LYS A 163 13.81 9.20 -6.10
N ILE A 164 13.11 10.24 -6.54
CA ILE A 164 12.27 10.22 -7.75
C ILE A 164 12.94 11.13 -8.76
N THR A 165 13.21 10.60 -9.94
CA THR A 165 13.67 11.40 -11.09
C THR A 165 12.47 11.78 -11.94
N ASN A 166 12.72 12.44 -13.07
CA ASN A 166 11.68 12.90 -13.97
C ASN A 166 10.74 11.78 -14.43
N THR A 167 11.28 10.58 -14.71
CA THR A 167 10.54 9.48 -15.33
C THR A 167 10.57 8.18 -14.54
N SER A 168 11.33 8.09 -13.44
CA SER A 168 11.49 6.85 -12.69
C SER A 168 11.58 7.02 -11.18
N VAL A 169 11.21 5.95 -10.47
CA VAL A 169 11.36 5.83 -9.02
C VAL A 169 12.60 4.97 -8.73
N HIS A 170 13.53 5.49 -7.93
CA HIS A 170 14.75 4.77 -7.54
C HIS A 170 14.57 4.15 -6.16
N SER A 171 14.73 2.83 -6.09
CA SER A 171 14.75 2.09 -4.83
C SER A 171 16.16 1.96 -4.28
N MET A 172 16.28 1.68 -2.98
CA MET A 172 17.56 1.35 -2.35
C MET A 172 18.22 0.07 -2.90
N ASP A 173 17.44 -0.80 -3.53
CA ASP A 173 17.90 -2.00 -4.27
C ASP A 173 18.74 -1.67 -5.52
N GLY A 174 18.91 -0.39 -5.86
CA GLY A 174 19.60 0.06 -7.07
C GLY A 174 18.78 -0.07 -8.35
N ILE A 175 17.56 -0.61 -8.26
CA ILE A 175 16.66 -0.76 -9.40
C ILE A 175 15.88 0.54 -9.62
N GLU A 176 15.91 1.01 -10.86
CA GLU A 176 15.12 2.13 -11.36
C GLU A 176 13.85 1.59 -12.03
N GLN A 177 12.69 2.08 -11.60
CA GLN A 177 11.40 1.67 -12.18
C GLN A 177 10.82 2.85 -12.97
N PRO A 178 10.66 2.74 -14.30
CA PRO A 178 10.00 3.78 -15.09
C PRO A 178 8.51 3.82 -14.76
N VAL A 179 7.99 5.02 -14.51
CA VAL A 179 6.64 5.23 -14.01
C VAL A 179 6.06 6.47 -14.67
N ASP A 180 4.81 6.37 -15.11
CA ASP A 180 4.04 7.46 -15.71
C ASP A 180 3.12 8.12 -14.67
N ILE A 181 2.57 7.32 -13.75
CA ILE A 181 1.62 7.77 -12.73
C ILE A 181 2.07 7.32 -11.36
N ILE A 182 2.15 8.26 -10.43
CA ILE A 182 2.42 7.99 -9.02
C ILE A 182 1.14 8.22 -8.22
N ILE A 183 0.75 7.19 -7.48
CA ILE A 183 -0.35 7.24 -6.52
C ILE A 183 0.27 7.43 -5.14
N ARG A 184 -0.03 8.57 -4.53
CA ARG A 184 0.38 8.88 -3.16
C ARG A 184 -0.68 8.46 -2.17
N ALA A 185 -0.38 7.44 -1.36
CA ALA A 185 -1.16 7.14 -0.17
C ALA A 185 -0.76 8.10 0.95
N MET A 186 -1.63 9.07 1.25
CA MET A 186 -1.47 9.86 2.47
C MET A 186 -1.89 9.02 3.70
N PRO A 187 -1.13 9.11 4.80
CA PRO A 187 -1.49 8.49 6.08
C PRO A 187 -2.70 9.15 6.75
#